data_AF-A0A8T3WTL7-F1
#
_entry.id   AF-A0A8T3WTL7-F1
#
_cell.length_a   1.000
_cell.length_b   1.000
_cell.length_c   1.000
_cell.angle_alpha   90.00
_cell.angle_beta   90.00
_cell.angle_gamma   90.00
#
_symmetry.space_group_name_H-M   'P 1'
#
loop_
_entity.id
_entity.type
_entity.pdbx_description
1 polymer ?
#
loop_
_entity_poly.entity_id
_entity_poly.type
_entity_poly.pdbx_seq_one_letter_code
_entity_poly.pdbx_strand_id
1 'polypeptide(L)'
;MKKRATKLYLFVLVSFSLISLLTTIVIAQDTVLDRLIGPGGLSGVFENLSNSNLFAKTLLFILVALIVYAVAGSLPMMRGDKTYIAALISIVVALLATFFLKSQEINTILLSYGALGITLTGILPFVLIMIIAKQLADAGYGFLNRVIWAVFLIVTGVRWLTATPEDIGTFGTVVYPIIIAAVIIMFAIDKKFWRWFKRGRREGFKEKVEEAAHESVAGAEAMSTIARGLGGRPQKRK
;
A
#
# COMPACT_ATOMS: atom_id res chain seq x y z
N MET A 1 16.72 -15.45 27.07
CA MET A 1 16.83 -15.38 25.59
C MET A 1 15.90 -16.35 24.84
N LYS A 2 15.72 -17.61 25.26
CA LYS A 2 14.89 -18.61 24.54
C LYS A 2 13.46 -18.15 24.18
N LYS A 3 12.73 -17.49 25.08
CA LYS A 3 11.33 -17.05 24.84
C LYS A 3 11.15 -16.06 23.67
N ARG A 4 12.15 -15.20 23.37
CA ARG A 4 12.07 -14.27 22.22
C ARG A 4 12.31 -14.98 20.90
N ALA A 5 13.27 -15.90 20.85
CA ALA A 5 13.53 -16.71 19.66
C ALA A 5 12.31 -17.55 19.28
N THR A 6 11.66 -18.20 20.25
CA THR A 6 10.45 -19.00 20.01
C THR A 6 9.31 -18.18 19.40
N LYS A 7 9.07 -16.95 19.89
CA LYS A 7 8.05 -16.06 19.30
C LYS A 7 8.37 -15.67 17.86
N LEU A 8 9.64 -15.51 17.53
CA LEU A 8 10.08 -15.12 16.19
C LEU A 8 9.97 -16.28 15.19
N TYR A 9 10.34 -17.50 15.61
CA TYR A 9 10.08 -18.70 14.82
C TYR A 9 8.59 -18.94 14.60
N LEU A 10 7.77 -18.78 15.65
CA LEU A 10 6.32 -18.90 15.54
C LEU A 10 5.76 -17.88 14.55
N PHE A 11 6.24 -16.63 14.59
CA PHE A 11 5.80 -15.58 13.68
C PHE A 11 6.18 -15.88 12.22
N VAL A 12 7.41 -16.34 11.96
CA VAL A 12 7.85 -16.72 10.61
C VAL A 12 7.05 -17.90 10.10
N LEU A 13 6.81 -18.91 10.95
CA LEU A 13 6.04 -20.10 10.58
C LEU A 13 4.57 -19.76 10.30
N VAL A 14 3.95 -18.91 11.12
CA VAL A 14 2.59 -18.40 10.89
C VAL A 14 2.53 -17.57 9.62
N SER A 15 3.53 -16.71 9.36
CA SER A 15 3.58 -15.91 8.13
C SER A 15 3.73 -16.79 6.89
N PHE A 16 4.59 -17.80 6.95
CA PHE A 16 4.77 -18.76 5.87
C PHE A 16 3.51 -19.60 5.65
N SER A 17 2.86 -20.04 6.73
CA SER A 17 1.60 -20.76 6.67
C SER A 17 0.49 -19.90 6.08
N LEU A 18 0.39 -18.62 6.46
CA LEU A 18 -0.56 -17.67 5.88
C LEU A 18 -0.29 -17.44 4.39
N ILE A 19 0.97 -17.27 3.98
CA ILE A 19 1.33 -17.14 2.57
C ILE A 19 0.94 -18.42 1.80
N SER A 20 1.22 -19.60 2.37
CA SER A 20 0.85 -20.89 1.77
C SER A 20 -0.68 -21.07 1.68
N LEU A 21 -1.42 -20.64 2.70
CA LEU A 21 -2.90 -20.64 2.72
C LEU A 21 -3.46 -19.68 1.67
N LEU A 22 -2.88 -18.49 1.54
CA LEU A 22 -3.26 -17.54 0.51
C LEU A 22 -2.95 -18.09 -0.89
N THR A 23 -1.83 -18.78 -1.09
CA THR A 23 -1.55 -19.44 -2.38
C THR A 23 -2.50 -20.60 -2.68
N THR A 24 -2.92 -21.38 -1.67
CA THR A 24 -3.89 -22.46 -1.87
C THR A 24 -5.31 -21.93 -2.09
N ILE A 25 -5.68 -20.82 -1.45
CA ILE A 25 -6.95 -20.12 -1.75
C ILE A 25 -6.93 -19.59 -3.19
N VAL A 26 -5.81 -19.05 -3.66
CA VAL A 26 -5.67 -18.61 -5.06
C VAL A 26 -5.80 -19.80 -6.04
N ILE A 27 -5.23 -20.96 -5.72
CA ILE A 27 -5.36 -22.18 -6.56
C ILE A 27 -6.76 -22.81 -6.44
N ALA A 28 -7.40 -22.73 -5.27
CA ALA A 28 -8.75 -23.24 -5.04
C ALA A 28 -9.84 -22.29 -5.56
N GLN A 29 -9.51 -21.01 -5.76
CA GLN A 29 -10.36 -20.09 -6.49
C GLN A 29 -10.60 -20.64 -7.89
N ASP A 30 -9.59 -21.16 -8.60
CA ASP A 30 -9.83 -21.73 -9.93
C ASP A 30 -10.92 -22.82 -9.92
N THR A 31 -11.02 -23.66 -8.88
CA THR A 31 -12.01 -24.76 -8.84
C THR A 31 -13.41 -24.37 -8.35
N VAL A 32 -13.54 -23.44 -7.41
CA VAL A 32 -14.86 -22.94 -6.93
C VAL A 32 -15.40 -21.87 -7.87
N LEU A 33 -14.50 -21.03 -8.38
CA LEU A 33 -14.81 -20.02 -9.37
C LEU A 33 -15.13 -20.69 -10.71
N ASP A 34 -14.43 -21.75 -11.16
CA ASP A 34 -14.85 -22.54 -12.36
C ASP A 34 -16.21 -23.22 -12.21
N ARG A 35 -16.70 -23.45 -10.98
CA ARG A 35 -18.05 -24.00 -10.76
C ARG A 35 -19.14 -22.93 -10.75
N LEU A 36 -18.81 -21.69 -10.36
CA LEU A 36 -19.70 -20.53 -10.39
C LEU A 36 -19.66 -19.79 -11.75
N ILE A 37 -18.51 -19.86 -12.41
CA ILE A 37 -18.08 -19.23 -13.67
C ILE A 37 -17.81 -20.36 -14.70
N GLY A 38 -18.42 -21.54 -14.55
CA GLY A 38 -18.32 -22.63 -15.54
C GLY A 38 -19.29 -22.44 -16.70
N PRO A 39 -19.10 -23.12 -17.85
CA PRO A 39 -19.95 -23.00 -19.04
C PRO A 39 -21.40 -23.39 -18.69
N GLY A 40 -22.22 -22.38 -18.38
CA GLY A 40 -23.60 -22.53 -17.85
C GLY A 40 -23.92 -21.65 -16.63
N GLY A 41 -22.91 -21.04 -15.99
CA GLY A 41 -23.02 -20.11 -14.87
C GLY A 41 -22.72 -18.66 -15.25
N LEU A 42 -22.16 -17.90 -14.32
CA LEU A 42 -21.84 -16.48 -14.53
C LEU A 42 -20.75 -16.27 -15.59
N SER A 43 -19.94 -17.26 -16.01
CA SER A 43 -18.99 -17.09 -17.11
C SER A 43 -19.64 -16.82 -18.43
N GLY A 44 -20.76 -17.46 -18.78
CA GLY A 44 -21.39 -17.14 -20.07
C GLY A 44 -21.75 -15.65 -20.15
N VAL A 45 -22.05 -15.03 -19.00
CA VAL A 45 -22.28 -13.59 -18.88
C VAL A 45 -20.95 -12.82 -18.83
N PHE A 46 -19.98 -13.26 -18.02
CA PHE A 46 -18.68 -12.60 -17.86
C PHE A 46 -17.76 -12.73 -19.07
N GLU A 47 -17.88 -13.78 -19.88
CA GLU A 47 -17.09 -14.05 -21.09
C GLU A 47 -17.65 -13.22 -22.26
N ASN A 48 -18.98 -13.10 -22.35
CA ASN A 48 -19.62 -12.11 -23.23
C ASN A 48 -19.31 -10.67 -22.81
N LEU A 49 -19.17 -10.42 -21.50
CA LEU A 49 -18.75 -9.12 -20.96
C LEU A 49 -17.24 -8.87 -21.09
N SER A 50 -16.38 -9.87 -20.95
CA SER A 50 -14.92 -9.73 -20.99
C SER A 50 -14.42 -9.60 -22.42
N ASN A 51 -15.08 -10.25 -23.37
CA ASN A 51 -14.82 -10.09 -24.81
C ASN A 51 -15.32 -8.75 -25.35
N SER A 52 -16.09 -7.98 -24.55
CA SER A 52 -16.64 -6.71 -24.99
C SER A 52 -16.12 -5.56 -24.12
N ASN A 53 -15.85 -4.41 -24.76
CA ASN A 53 -15.57 -3.15 -24.04
C ASN A 53 -16.68 -2.74 -23.05
N LEU A 54 -17.80 -3.48 -23.00
CA LEU A 54 -18.92 -3.28 -22.09
C LEU A 54 -18.51 -3.50 -20.64
N PHE A 55 -17.73 -4.53 -20.30
CA PHE A 55 -17.35 -4.75 -18.89
C PHE A 55 -16.57 -3.57 -18.32
N ALA A 56 -15.57 -3.12 -19.07
CA ALA A 56 -14.76 -1.96 -18.67
C ALA A 56 -15.59 -0.68 -18.61
N LYS A 57 -16.52 -0.47 -19.56
CA LYS A 57 -17.48 0.66 -19.51
C LYS A 57 -18.38 0.60 -18.29
N THR A 58 -18.91 -0.57 -17.94
CA THR A 58 -19.77 -0.77 -16.77
C THR A 58 -19.00 -0.52 -15.48
N LEU A 59 -17.79 -1.05 -15.35
CA LEU A 59 -16.94 -0.81 -14.18
C LEU A 59 -16.62 0.68 -14.03
N LEU A 60 -16.26 1.34 -15.14
CA LEU A 60 -16.00 2.77 -15.17
C LEU A 60 -17.25 3.58 -14.83
N PHE A 61 -18.42 3.15 -15.27
CA PHE A 61 -19.70 3.78 -14.94
C PHE A 61 -19.95 3.74 -13.44
N ILE A 62 -19.79 2.57 -12.81
CA ILE A 62 -19.94 2.41 -11.36
C ILE A 62 -18.92 3.29 -10.63
N LEU A 63 -17.67 3.30 -11.07
CA LEU A 63 -16.61 4.10 -10.46
C LEU A 63 -16.90 5.60 -10.53
N VAL A 64 -17.25 6.11 -11.73
CA VAL A 64 -17.58 7.52 -11.93
C VAL A 64 -18.83 7.90 -11.12
N ALA A 65 -19.85 7.04 -11.09
CA ALA A 65 -21.05 7.26 -10.28
C ALA A 65 -20.71 7.38 -8.79
N LEU A 66 -19.88 6.49 -8.25
CA LEU A 66 -19.45 6.54 -6.85
C LEU A 66 -18.65 7.80 -6.53
N ILE A 67 -17.71 8.19 -7.40
CA ILE A 67 -16.92 9.41 -7.23
C ILE A 67 -17.82 10.65 -7.25
N VAL A 68 -18.69 10.77 -8.26
CA VAL A 68 -19.60 11.91 -8.37
C VAL A 68 -20.58 11.95 -7.21
N TYR A 69 -21.08 10.80 -6.76
CA TYR A 69 -21.94 10.71 -5.59
C TYR A 69 -21.22 11.16 -4.31
N ALA A 70 -19.98 10.72 -4.08
CA ALA A 70 -19.18 11.12 -2.93
C ALA A 70 -18.90 12.64 -2.94
N VAL A 71 -18.55 13.19 -4.10
CA VAL A 71 -18.34 14.64 -4.27
C VAL A 71 -19.64 15.41 -4.08
N ALA A 72 -20.75 14.99 -4.69
CA ALA A 72 -22.04 15.63 -4.54
C ALA A 72 -22.51 15.62 -3.07
N GLY A 73 -22.33 14.51 -2.36
CA GLY A 73 -22.65 14.40 -0.93
C GLY A 73 -21.80 15.28 -0.01
N SER A 74 -20.62 15.70 -0.46
CA SER A 74 -19.77 16.64 0.30
C SER A 74 -20.28 18.09 0.27
N LEU A 75 -21.13 18.44 -0.71
CA LEU A 75 -21.65 19.79 -0.87
C LEU A 75 -22.70 20.12 0.20
N PRO A 76 -22.63 21.29 0.86
CA PRO A 76 -23.57 21.66 1.91
C PRO A 76 -25.02 21.74 1.41
N MET A 77 -25.23 22.03 0.12
CA MET A 77 -26.54 22.10 -0.53
C MET A 77 -27.22 20.73 -0.71
N MET A 78 -26.46 19.63 -0.64
CA MET A 78 -26.92 18.24 -0.86
C MET A 78 -27.16 17.49 0.47
N ARG A 79 -26.95 18.13 1.62
CA ARG A 79 -27.14 17.50 2.94
C ARG A 79 -28.63 17.34 3.27
N GLY A 80 -28.98 16.28 4.01
CA GLY A 80 -30.34 15.98 4.46
C GLY A 80 -31.16 15.19 3.44
N ASP A 81 -32.44 15.55 3.30
CA ASP A 81 -33.41 14.78 2.50
C ASP A 81 -33.08 14.73 1.01
N LYS A 82 -32.17 15.56 0.51
CA LYS A 82 -31.80 15.66 -0.92
C LYS A 82 -30.81 14.60 -1.40
N THR A 83 -30.53 13.57 -0.61
CA THR A 83 -29.60 12.49 -0.97
C THR A 83 -29.99 11.79 -2.28
N TYR A 84 -31.29 11.68 -2.57
CA TYR A 84 -31.80 11.12 -3.84
C TYR A 84 -31.42 11.96 -5.07
N ILE A 85 -31.31 13.29 -4.92
CA ILE A 85 -30.90 14.20 -5.99
C ILE A 85 -29.41 13.97 -6.31
N ALA A 86 -28.57 13.82 -5.28
CA ALA A 86 -27.16 13.51 -5.47
C ALA A 86 -26.95 12.16 -6.18
N ALA A 87 -27.75 11.15 -5.83
CA ALA A 87 -27.74 9.85 -6.51
C ALA A 87 -28.15 10.00 -7.99
N LEU A 88 -29.25 10.70 -8.28
CA LEU A 88 -29.72 10.90 -9.66
C LEU A 88 -28.69 11.66 -10.51
N ILE A 89 -28.11 12.74 -9.98
CA ILE A 89 -27.03 13.48 -10.66
C ILE A 89 -25.84 12.58 -10.94
N SER A 90 -25.41 11.77 -9.96
CA SER A 90 -24.26 10.88 -10.14
C SER A 90 -24.47 9.85 -11.25
N ILE A 91 -25.70 9.30 -11.37
CA ILE A 91 -26.06 8.35 -12.42
C ILE A 91 -26.05 9.03 -13.79
N VAL A 92 -26.67 10.22 -13.91
CA VAL A 92 -26.70 10.97 -15.18
C VAL A 92 -25.29 11.33 -15.64
N VAL A 93 -24.46 11.84 -14.73
CA VAL A 93 -23.07 12.21 -15.05
C VAL A 93 -22.25 10.97 -15.43
N ALA A 94 -22.37 9.87 -14.70
CA ALA A 94 -21.67 8.63 -15.02
C ALA A 94 -22.11 8.04 -16.38
N LEU A 95 -23.40 8.11 -16.69
CA LEU A 95 -23.95 7.65 -17.97
C LEU A 95 -23.36 8.47 -19.11
N LEU A 96 -23.40 9.80 -19.01
CA LEU A 96 -22.80 10.68 -20.01
C LEU A 96 -21.29 10.45 -20.14
N ALA A 97 -20.58 10.33 -19.02
CA ALA A 97 -19.12 10.12 -19.01
C ALA A 97 -18.71 8.82 -19.70
N THR A 98 -19.51 7.75 -19.57
CA THR A 98 -19.16 6.43 -20.14
C THR A 98 -19.74 6.17 -21.53
N PHE A 99 -20.87 6.80 -21.87
CA PHE A 99 -21.54 6.61 -23.15
C PHE A 99 -20.67 7.09 -24.32
N PHE A 100 -20.01 8.23 -24.17
CA PHE A 100 -19.19 8.84 -25.23
C PHE A 100 -17.77 8.28 -25.34
N LEU A 101 -17.36 7.35 -24.47
CA LEU A 101 -16.02 6.78 -24.52
C LEU A 101 -15.84 5.84 -25.71
N LYS A 102 -14.79 6.13 -26.49
CA LYS A 102 -14.28 5.27 -27.56
C LYS A 102 -13.47 4.13 -26.96
N SER A 103 -13.38 3.02 -27.68
CA SER A 103 -12.60 1.83 -27.27
C SER A 103 -11.14 2.15 -26.93
N GLN A 104 -10.52 3.08 -27.68
CA GLN A 104 -9.13 3.50 -27.44
C GLN A 104 -8.95 4.21 -26.09
N GLU A 105 -9.92 5.04 -25.68
CA GLU A 105 -9.88 5.77 -24.41
C GLU A 105 -10.04 4.81 -23.22
N ILE A 106 -10.91 3.81 -23.37
CA ILE A 106 -11.09 2.74 -22.38
C ILE A 106 -9.81 1.93 -22.22
N ASN A 107 -9.17 1.55 -23.32
CA ASN A 107 -7.90 0.84 -23.28
C ASN A 107 -6.81 1.66 -22.59
N THR A 108 -6.79 2.97 -22.80
CA THR A 108 -5.85 3.88 -22.12
C THR A 108 -6.08 3.93 -20.61
N ILE A 109 -7.35 3.97 -20.20
CA ILE A 109 -7.73 3.93 -18.78
C ILE A 109 -7.35 2.58 -18.16
N LEU A 110 -7.69 1.47 -18.84
CA LEU A 110 -7.33 0.11 -18.40
C LEU A 110 -5.83 -0.10 -18.29
N LEU A 111 -5.05 0.50 -19.21
CA LEU A 111 -3.58 0.45 -19.14
C LEU A 111 -3.06 1.02 -17.81
N SER A 112 -3.65 2.13 -17.35
CA SER A 112 -3.27 2.77 -16.08
C SER A 112 -3.64 1.89 -14.88
N TYR A 113 -4.80 1.22 -14.91
CA TYR A 113 -5.19 0.25 -13.88
C TYR A 113 -4.34 -1.01 -13.89
N GLY A 114 -3.95 -1.50 -15.07
CA GLY A 114 -3.01 -2.60 -15.23
C GLY A 114 -1.65 -2.22 -14.63
N ALA A 115 -1.14 -1.03 -14.93
CA ALA A 115 0.10 -0.52 -14.35
C ALA A 115 0.01 -0.41 -12.82
N LEU A 116 -1.12 0.07 -12.27
CA LEU A 116 -1.38 0.10 -10.83
C LEU A 116 -1.40 -1.31 -10.23
N GLY A 117 -2.09 -2.26 -10.86
CA GLY A 117 -2.15 -3.65 -10.41
C GLY A 117 -0.78 -4.32 -10.38
N ILE A 118 0.03 -4.09 -11.42
CA ILE A 118 1.43 -4.56 -11.49
C ILE A 118 2.27 -3.89 -10.41
N THR A 119 2.11 -2.58 -10.22
CA THR A 119 2.80 -1.81 -9.18
C THR A 119 2.47 -2.36 -7.79
N LEU A 120 1.19 -2.59 -7.49
CA LEU A 120 0.77 -3.16 -6.22
C LEU A 120 1.31 -4.58 -6.04
N THR A 121 1.15 -5.45 -7.04
CA THR A 121 1.57 -6.86 -6.93
C THR A 121 3.09 -7.06 -6.92
N GLY A 122 3.86 -6.13 -7.49
CA GLY A 122 5.32 -6.16 -7.47
C GLY A 122 5.93 -5.40 -6.29
N ILE A 123 5.55 -4.13 -6.11
CA ILE A 123 6.14 -3.25 -5.09
C ILE A 123 5.65 -3.59 -3.69
N LEU A 124 4.37 -3.93 -3.50
CA LEU A 124 3.85 -4.18 -2.16
C LEU A 124 4.54 -5.38 -1.49
N PRO A 125 4.69 -6.55 -2.13
CA PRO A 125 5.47 -7.65 -1.55
C PRO A 125 6.93 -7.27 -1.30
N PHE A 126 7.56 -6.50 -2.20
CA PHE A 126 8.92 -6.03 -2.00
C PHE A 126 9.06 -5.16 -0.74
N VAL A 127 8.17 -4.19 -0.54
CA VAL A 127 8.15 -3.33 0.66
C VAL A 127 7.90 -4.15 1.92
N LEU A 128 6.98 -5.11 1.87
CA LEU A 128 6.68 -5.99 3.00
C LEU A 128 7.89 -6.85 3.39
N ILE A 129 8.56 -7.45 2.40
CA ILE A 129 9.80 -8.20 2.60
C ILE A 129 10.90 -7.31 3.15
N MET A 130 11.04 -6.07 2.67
CA MET A 130 12.00 -5.10 3.18
C MET A 130 11.77 -4.78 4.67
N ILE A 131 10.50 -4.65 5.10
CA ILE A 131 10.14 -4.44 6.51
C ILE A 131 10.48 -5.66 7.36
N ILE A 132 10.16 -6.87 6.89
CA ILE A 132 10.47 -8.13 7.59
C ILE A 132 11.99 -8.34 7.70
N ALA A 133 12.70 -8.14 6.58
CA ALA A 133 14.16 -8.19 6.47
C ALA A 133 14.82 -7.27 7.50
N LYS A 134 14.33 -6.04 7.62
CA LYS A 134 14.79 -5.08 8.62
C LYS A 134 14.64 -5.61 10.05
N GLN A 135 13.46 -6.11 10.39
CA GLN A 135 13.16 -6.60 11.73
C GLN A 135 14.07 -7.79 12.09
N LEU A 136 14.33 -8.68 11.14
CA LEU A 136 15.25 -9.81 11.31
C LEU A 136 16.70 -9.35 11.48
N ALA A 137 17.16 -8.38 10.68
CA ALA A 137 18.49 -7.80 10.80
C ALA A 137 18.69 -7.12 12.16
N ASP A 138 17.69 -6.37 12.64
CA ASP A 138 17.71 -5.73 13.96
C ASP A 138 17.72 -6.74 15.11
N ALA A 139 17.09 -7.90 14.92
CA ALA A 139 17.08 -9.00 15.88
C ALA A 139 18.34 -9.90 15.81
N GLY A 140 19.28 -9.62 14.91
CA GLY A 140 20.54 -10.35 14.77
C GLY A 140 20.47 -11.60 13.87
N TYR A 141 19.34 -11.85 13.21
CA TYR A 141 19.14 -13.01 12.33
C TYR A 141 19.59 -12.74 10.89
N GLY A 142 20.87 -12.40 10.71
CA GLY A 142 21.43 -12.06 9.39
C GLY A 142 21.34 -13.18 8.36
N PHE A 143 21.35 -14.44 8.77
CA PHE A 143 21.18 -15.59 7.87
C PHE A 143 19.76 -15.66 7.30
N LEU A 144 18.73 -15.58 8.15
CA LEU A 144 17.31 -15.62 7.72
C LEU A 144 16.99 -14.47 6.77
N ASN A 145 17.59 -13.30 7.00
CA ASN A 145 17.43 -12.16 6.10
C ASN A 145 17.88 -12.48 4.66
N ARG A 146 19.06 -13.11 4.51
CA ARG A 146 19.55 -13.55 3.19
C ARG A 146 18.66 -14.59 2.55
N VAL A 147 18.17 -15.55 3.34
CA VAL A 147 17.26 -16.60 2.85
C VAL A 147 15.97 -15.98 2.30
N ILE A 148 15.38 -15.01 3.01
CA ILE A 148 14.14 -14.35 2.55
C ILE A 148 14.35 -13.61 1.24
N TRP A 149 15.43 -12.83 1.11
CA TRP A 149 15.75 -12.16 -0.15
C TRP A 149 16.02 -13.14 -1.28
N ALA A 150 16.69 -14.26 -1.02
CA ALA A 150 16.94 -15.30 -2.01
C ALA A 150 15.63 -15.96 -2.48
N VAL A 151 14.74 -16.32 -1.54
CA VAL A 151 13.41 -16.88 -1.87
C VAL A 151 12.58 -15.86 -2.67
N PHE A 152 12.58 -14.59 -2.27
CA PHE A 152 11.84 -13.55 -2.98
C PHE A 152 12.39 -13.33 -4.40
N LEU A 153 13.72 -13.35 -4.56
CA LEU A 153 14.38 -13.26 -5.86
C LEU A 153 13.99 -14.44 -6.77
N ILE A 154 13.98 -15.66 -6.24
CA ILE A 154 13.59 -16.86 -7.00
C ILE A 154 12.12 -16.78 -7.40
N VAL A 155 11.21 -16.49 -6.47
CA VAL A 155 9.76 -16.41 -6.76
C VAL A 155 9.47 -15.32 -7.80
N THR A 156 10.05 -14.14 -7.62
CA THR A 156 9.85 -13.02 -8.55
C THR A 156 10.49 -13.30 -9.91
N GLY A 157 11.68 -13.90 -9.91
CA GLY A 157 12.40 -14.29 -11.13
C GLY A 157 11.67 -15.36 -11.92
N VAL A 158 11.19 -16.44 -11.27
CA VAL A 158 10.37 -17.48 -11.91
C VAL A 158 9.12 -16.86 -12.49
N ARG A 159 8.38 -16.04 -11.72
CA ARG A 159 7.18 -15.36 -12.21
C ARG A 159 7.45 -14.50 -13.44
N TRP A 160 8.56 -13.78 -13.47
CA TRP A 160 8.92 -12.95 -14.62
C TRP A 160 9.31 -13.79 -15.84
N LEU A 161 10.06 -14.89 -15.65
CA LEU A 161 10.48 -15.78 -16.74
C LEU A 161 9.33 -16.61 -17.32
N THR A 162 8.33 -16.96 -16.50
CA THR A 162 7.17 -17.74 -16.96
C THR A 162 6.03 -16.88 -17.49
N ALA A 163 6.03 -15.58 -17.19
CA ALA A 163 4.98 -14.67 -17.65
C ALA A 163 5.16 -14.31 -19.13
N THR A 164 4.09 -14.43 -19.92
CA THR A 164 4.11 -13.95 -21.29
C THR A 164 3.92 -12.44 -21.34
N PRO A 165 4.42 -11.73 -22.38
CA PRO A 165 4.17 -10.28 -22.53
C PRO A 165 2.68 -9.90 -22.54
N GLU A 166 1.81 -10.84 -22.90
CA GLU A 166 0.35 -10.69 -22.89
C GLU A 166 -0.21 -10.69 -21.46
N ASP A 167 0.32 -11.53 -20.57
CA ASP A 167 -0.14 -11.65 -19.18
C ASP A 167 0.26 -10.45 -18.30
N ILE A 168 1.49 -9.94 -18.48
CA ILE A 168 2.05 -8.87 -17.64
C ILE A 168 1.99 -7.50 -18.30
N GLY A 169 1.66 -7.44 -19.59
CA GLY A 169 1.66 -6.23 -20.39
C GLY A 169 3.04 -5.57 -20.54
N THR A 170 3.12 -4.57 -21.42
CA THR A 170 4.37 -3.82 -21.70
C THR A 170 4.98 -3.22 -20.43
N PHE A 171 4.14 -2.73 -19.51
CA PHE A 171 4.60 -2.15 -18.26
C PHE A 171 5.24 -3.20 -17.34
N GLY A 172 4.64 -4.38 -17.23
CA GLY A 172 5.19 -5.47 -16.41
C GLY A 172 6.55 -5.92 -16.91
N THR A 173 6.71 -6.05 -18.23
CA THR A 173 7.99 -6.43 -18.85
C THR A 173 9.14 -5.50 -18.46
N VAL A 174 8.87 -4.22 -18.20
CA VAL A 174 9.86 -3.24 -17.74
C VAL A 174 10.01 -3.23 -16.21
N VAL A 175 8.91 -3.33 -15.47
CA VAL A 175 8.92 -3.21 -14.00
C VAL A 175 9.55 -4.42 -13.31
N TYR A 176 9.29 -5.65 -13.77
CA TYR A 176 9.84 -6.85 -13.13
C TYR A 176 11.38 -6.87 -13.13
N PRO A 177 12.09 -6.58 -14.23
CA PRO A 177 13.55 -6.44 -14.22
C PRO A 177 14.06 -5.39 -13.23
N ILE A 178 13.36 -4.26 -13.10
CA ILE A 178 13.72 -3.20 -12.14
C ILE A 178 13.59 -3.72 -10.70
N ILE A 179 12.51 -4.44 -10.39
CA ILE A 179 12.31 -5.06 -9.07
C ILE A 179 13.40 -6.11 -8.81
N ILE A 180 13.69 -6.98 -9.78
CA ILE A 180 14.76 -7.99 -9.67
C ILE A 180 16.12 -7.34 -9.43
N ALA A 181 16.44 -6.29 -10.18
CA ALA A 181 17.68 -5.52 -9.98
C ALA A 181 17.74 -4.89 -8.57
N ALA A 182 16.63 -4.29 -8.11
CA ALA A 182 16.53 -3.74 -6.77
C ALA A 182 16.71 -4.82 -5.68
N VAL A 183 16.15 -6.02 -5.87
CA VAL A 183 16.32 -7.17 -4.98
C VAL A 183 17.78 -7.62 -4.93
N ILE A 184 18.46 -7.72 -6.08
CA ILE A 184 19.88 -8.08 -6.16
C ILE A 184 20.75 -7.04 -5.43
N ILE A 185 20.48 -5.76 -5.65
CA ILE A 185 21.16 -4.65 -4.96
C ILE A 185 20.95 -4.76 -3.45
N MET A 186 19.71 -4.96 -2.99
CA MET A 186 19.39 -5.09 -1.57
C MET A 186 20.05 -6.33 -0.96
N PHE A 187 20.09 -7.45 -1.70
CA PHE A 187 20.78 -8.67 -1.29
C PHE A 187 22.29 -8.46 -1.13
N ALA A 188 22.93 -7.73 -2.04
CA ALA A 188 24.36 -7.45 -2.01
C ALA A 188 24.76 -6.43 -0.93
N ILE A 189 23.92 -5.40 -0.68
CA ILE A 189 24.27 -4.25 0.17
C ILE A 189 23.74 -4.41 1.61
N ASP A 190 22.99 -5.47 1.92
CA ASP A 190 22.28 -5.71 3.18
C ASP A 190 22.90 -5.05 4.44
N LYS A 191 24.13 -5.42 4.81
CA LYS A 191 24.80 -4.88 6.02
C LYS A 191 25.16 -3.38 5.94
N LYS A 192 25.47 -2.87 4.75
CA LYS A 192 25.84 -1.45 4.56
C LYS A 192 24.59 -0.57 4.56
N PHE A 193 23.52 -1.02 3.89
CA PHE A 193 22.26 -0.29 3.78
C PHE A 193 21.66 0.02 5.15
N TRP A 194 21.56 -0.99 6.03
CA TRP A 194 21.01 -0.79 7.37
C TRP A 194 21.88 0.10 8.26
N ARG A 195 23.20 0.07 8.09
CA ARG A 195 24.11 0.97 8.82
C ARG A 195 23.91 2.43 8.40
N TRP A 196 23.72 2.69 7.11
CA TRP A 196 23.41 4.02 6.60
C TRP A 196 22.05 4.51 7.11
N PHE A 197 21.01 3.68 7.03
CA PHE A 197 19.67 4.04 7.51
C PHE A 197 19.60 4.29 9.03
N LYS A 198 20.39 3.56 9.83
CA LYS A 198 20.49 3.76 11.28
C LYS A 198 21.18 5.07 11.65
N ARG A 199 22.09 5.60 10.81
CA ARG A 199 22.77 6.87 11.08
C ARG A 199 21.81 8.06 10.94
N GLY A 200 21.10 8.15 9.81
CA GLY A 200 20.16 9.26 9.57
C GLY A 200 19.06 9.35 10.63
N ARG A 201 18.58 8.21 11.15
CA ARG A 201 17.58 8.22 12.24
C ARG A 201 18.11 8.70 13.58
N ARG A 202 19.40 8.48 13.87
CA ARG A 202 20.02 8.95 15.12
C ARG A 202 20.26 10.44 15.07
N GLU A 203 20.66 10.97 13.92
CA GLU A 203 20.89 12.40 13.70
C GLU A 203 19.57 13.19 13.85
N GLY A 204 18.52 12.79 13.12
CA GLY A 204 17.22 13.48 13.25
C GLY A 204 16.54 13.32 14.62
N PHE A 205 16.84 12.24 15.37
CA PHE A 205 16.34 12.11 16.75
C PHE A 205 17.11 13.01 17.72
N LYS A 206 18.44 13.15 17.55
CA LYS A 206 19.23 14.08 18.36
C LYS A 206 18.77 15.51 18.15
N GLU A 207 18.56 15.92 16.91
CA GLU A 207 18.07 17.25 16.56
C GLU A 207 16.73 17.56 17.23
N LYS A 208 15.75 16.65 17.15
CA LYS A 208 14.45 16.81 17.83
C LYS A 208 14.54 16.83 19.36
N VAL A 209 15.49 16.09 19.94
CA VAL A 209 15.72 16.08 21.39
C VAL A 209 16.40 17.37 21.83
N GLU A 210 17.34 17.90 21.05
CA GLU A 210 17.98 19.19 21.29
C GLU A 210 16.97 20.34 21.16
N GLU A 211 16.11 20.33 20.13
CA GLU A 211 15.02 21.29 19.95
C GLU A 211 14.05 21.27 21.14
N ALA A 212 13.56 20.09 21.53
CA ALA A 212 12.68 19.94 22.69
C ALA A 212 13.37 20.35 24.02
N ALA A 213 14.67 20.10 24.16
CA ALA A 213 15.44 20.54 25.32
C ALA A 213 15.53 22.08 25.36
N HIS A 214 15.83 22.72 24.23
CA HIS A 214 15.86 24.18 24.13
C HIS A 214 14.51 24.82 24.45
N GLU A 215 13.40 24.28 23.93
CA GLU A 215 12.05 24.75 24.27
C GLU A 215 11.74 24.60 25.76
N SER A 216 12.14 23.47 26.37
CA SER A 216 11.90 23.24 27.80
C SER A 216 12.68 24.20 28.70
N VAL A 217 13.92 24.54 28.33
CA VAL A 217 14.76 25.50 29.07
C VAL A 217 14.20 26.90 28.94
N ALA A 218 13.83 27.32 27.72
CA ALA A 218 13.22 28.63 27.47
C ALA A 218 11.88 28.77 28.24
N GLY A 219 11.07 27.72 28.28
CA GLY A 219 9.83 27.68 29.06
C GLY A 219 10.07 27.79 30.57
N ALA A 220 11.10 27.11 31.11
CA ALA A 220 11.48 27.20 32.52
C ALA A 220 12.00 28.59 32.91
N GLU A 221 12.81 29.23 32.06
CA GLU A 221 13.30 30.59 32.26
C GLU A 221 12.15 31.61 32.27
N ALA A 222 11.21 31.49 31.33
CA ALA A 222 10.01 32.33 31.27
C ALA A 222 9.16 32.19 32.54
N MET A 223 8.92 30.96 33.01
CA MET A 223 8.20 30.70 34.26
C MET A 223 8.92 31.30 35.47
N SER A 224 10.25 31.17 35.55
CA SER A 224 11.03 31.74 36.65
C SER A 224 10.97 33.27 36.68
N THR A 225 10.90 33.92 35.50
CA THR A 225 10.79 35.38 35.36
C THR A 225 9.43 35.87 35.82
N ILE A 226 8.35 35.15 35.46
CA ILE A 226 6.99 35.45 35.93
C ILE A 226 6.90 35.28 37.46
N ALA A 227 7.47 34.21 38.02
CA ALA A 227 7.46 33.97 39.46
C ALA A 227 8.19 35.08 40.24
N ARG A 228 9.33 35.58 39.75
CA ARG A 228 10.01 36.74 40.34
C ARG A 228 9.20 38.03 40.22
N GLY A 229 8.45 38.21 39.13
CA GLY A 229 7.55 39.36 38.96
C GLY A 229 6.34 39.35 39.91
N LEU A 230 5.80 38.16 40.21
CA LEU A 230 4.68 37.98 41.15
C LEU A 230 5.11 37.94 42.62
N GLY A 231 6.35 37.54 42.89
CA GLY A 231 6.98 37.47 44.21
C GLY A 231 7.25 38.84 44.83
N GLY A 232 6.17 39.53 45.20
CA GLY A 232 6.17 40.47 46.33
C GLY A 232 6.84 41.82 46.09
N ARG A 233 6.05 42.81 45.67
CA ARG A 233 6.24 44.14 46.26
C ARG A 233 5.90 43.98 47.75
N PRO A 234 6.82 44.28 48.69
CA PRO A 234 6.50 44.22 50.10
C PRO A 234 5.31 45.14 50.36
N GLN A 235 4.18 44.55 50.78
CA GLN A 235 3.01 45.29 51.18
C GLN A 235 3.41 46.06 52.44
N LYS A 236 3.74 47.35 52.29
CA LYS A 236 3.94 48.24 53.44
C LYS A 236 2.60 48.30 54.19
N ARG A 237 2.46 47.46 55.23
CA ARG A 237 1.38 47.61 56.21
C ARG A 237 1.54 48.99 56.83
N LYS A 238 0.55 49.85 56.59
CA LYS A 238 0.37 51.10 57.31
C LYS A 238 -0.19 50.82 58.70
#